data_AF-A0A2V5SI16-F1
#
_entry.id   AF-A0A2V5SI16-F1
#
_cell.length_a   1.000
_cell.length_b   1.000
_cell.length_c   1.000
_cell.angle_alpha   90.00
_cell.angle_beta   90.00
_cell.angle_gamma   90.00
#
_symmetry.space_group_name_H-M   'P 1'
#
loop_
_entity.id
_entity.type
_entity.pdbx_description
1 polymer ?
#
loop_
_entity_poly.entity_id
_entity_poly.type
_entity_poly.pdbx_seq_one_letter_code
_entity_poly.pdbx_strand_id
1 'polypeptide(L)'
;MPIKKSEKTASPANIKKELEAFTGHKIDFSAEQLIKVLRYPIGAYDYTDGSAAWRSIIIFPGKSCSDATLLDVSGVSFTEADGTRAFLLSDFVCLPQLRSLAEPINVLATARSTTPFFVTTAHALVNNGTDVQITIFAWDAKGAPAPNVTFDWRCRVVSNQIIV
;
A
#
# COMPACT_ATOMS: atom_id res chain seq x y z
N MET A 1 -26.96 -41.23 -1.66
CA MET A 1 -25.73 -40.41 -1.58
C MET A 1 -25.87 -39.45 -0.42
N PRO A 2 -24.97 -39.44 0.58
CA PRO A 2 -25.05 -38.49 1.65
C PRO A 2 -24.60 -37.11 1.14
N ILE A 3 -25.42 -36.11 1.42
CA ILE A 3 -25.15 -34.69 1.15
C ILE A 3 -23.89 -34.32 1.95
N LYS A 4 -22.78 -34.02 1.26
CA LYS A 4 -21.56 -33.50 1.89
C LYS A 4 -21.95 -32.23 2.66
N LYS A 5 -21.71 -32.26 3.97
CA LYS A 5 -21.85 -31.13 4.91
C LYS A 5 -21.21 -29.91 4.26
N SER A 6 -21.98 -28.83 4.14
CA SER A 6 -21.50 -27.50 3.79
C SER A 6 -20.21 -27.23 4.57
N GLU A 7 -19.10 -27.01 3.84
CA GLU A 7 -17.91 -26.37 4.40
C GLU A 7 -18.41 -25.11 5.10
N LYS A 8 -18.21 -25.06 6.41
CA LYS A 8 -18.58 -23.91 7.22
C LYS A 8 -17.89 -22.70 6.60
N THR A 9 -18.66 -21.84 5.95
CA THR A 9 -18.22 -20.52 5.52
C THR A 9 -17.64 -19.84 6.75
N ALA A 10 -16.35 -19.55 6.74
CA ALA A 10 -15.67 -18.93 7.87
C ALA A 10 -16.39 -17.60 8.18
N SER A 11 -17.07 -17.53 9.32
CA SER A 11 -17.80 -16.33 9.70
C SER A 11 -16.81 -15.31 10.29
N PRO A 12 -16.99 -14.00 10.04
CA PRO A 12 -16.06 -12.97 10.53
C PRO A 12 -15.91 -12.99 12.06
N ALA A 13 -16.96 -13.38 12.78
CA ALA A 13 -16.93 -13.52 14.24
C ALA A 13 -16.06 -14.71 14.72
N ASN A 14 -16.07 -15.83 14.00
CA ASN A 14 -15.23 -16.99 14.33
C ASN A 14 -13.75 -16.66 14.08
N ILE A 15 -13.48 -15.95 12.98
CA ILE A 15 -12.12 -15.53 12.59
C ILE A 15 -11.53 -14.55 13.61
N LYS A 16 -12.31 -13.56 14.06
CA LYS A 16 -11.89 -12.64 15.13
C LYS A 16 -11.46 -13.43 16.37
N LYS A 17 -12.29 -14.37 16.81
CA LYS A 17 -12.02 -15.19 18.00
C LYS A 17 -10.77 -16.06 17.85
N GLU A 18 -10.54 -16.63 16.67
CA GLU A 18 -9.33 -17.42 16.39
C GLU A 18 -8.06 -16.57 16.37
N LEU A 19 -8.10 -15.38 15.76
CA LEU A 19 -6.97 -14.45 15.76
C LEU A 19 -6.67 -13.91 17.16
N GLU A 20 -7.68 -13.61 17.97
CA GLU A 20 -7.50 -13.22 19.37
C GLU A 20 -6.89 -14.35 20.21
N ALA A 21 -7.33 -15.59 20.00
CA ALA A 21 -6.78 -16.76 20.68
C ALA A 21 -5.33 -17.05 20.28
N PHE A 22 -4.98 -16.85 19.01
CA PHE A 22 -3.62 -17.06 18.51
C PHE A 22 -2.65 -15.96 18.97
N THR A 23 -3.09 -14.70 18.93
CA THR A 23 -2.25 -13.55 19.27
C THR A 23 -2.21 -13.27 20.77
N GLY A 24 -3.16 -13.79 21.56
CA GLY A 24 -3.31 -13.47 22.97
C GLY A 24 -3.80 -12.04 23.24
N HIS A 25 -4.15 -11.30 22.19
CA HIS A 25 -4.60 -9.91 22.26
C HIS A 25 -6.04 -9.80 21.78
N LYS A 26 -6.83 -8.92 22.42
CA LYS A 26 -8.15 -8.57 21.91
C LYS A 26 -8.01 -7.68 20.68
N ILE A 27 -8.80 -7.98 19.66
CA ILE A 27 -8.83 -7.21 18.43
C ILE A 27 -9.97 -6.20 18.56
N ASP A 28 -9.65 -4.92 18.49
CA ASP A 28 -10.62 -3.84 18.72
C ASP A 28 -11.55 -3.57 17.53
N PHE A 29 -11.41 -4.32 16.44
CA PHE A 29 -12.27 -4.22 15.26
C PHE A 29 -13.54 -5.07 15.41
N SER A 30 -14.67 -4.57 14.91
CA SER A 30 -15.88 -5.39 14.73
C SER A 30 -15.62 -6.54 13.74
N ALA A 31 -16.49 -7.56 13.77
CA ALA A 31 -16.39 -8.69 12.85
C ALA A 31 -16.47 -8.24 11.37
N GLU A 32 -17.31 -7.25 11.07
CA GLU A 32 -17.45 -6.64 9.75
C GLU A 32 -16.23 -5.80 9.36
N GLN A 33 -15.62 -5.09 10.31
CA GLN A 33 -14.39 -4.33 10.08
C GLN A 33 -13.22 -5.27 9.78
N LEU A 34 -13.18 -6.45 10.41
CA LEU A 34 -12.18 -7.49 10.13
C LEU A 34 -12.15 -7.87 8.64
N ILE A 35 -13.32 -7.95 7.98
CA ILE A 35 -13.43 -8.24 6.54
C ILE A 35 -12.71 -7.19 5.70
N LYS A 36 -12.81 -5.92 6.10
CA LYS A 36 -12.16 -4.80 5.40
C LYS A 36 -10.64 -4.82 5.57
N VAL A 37 -10.13 -5.29 6.72
CA VAL A 37 -8.67 -5.39 6.97
C VAL A 37 -8.07 -6.60 6.24
N LEU A 38 -8.86 -7.67 6.06
CA LEU A 38 -8.42 -8.93 5.42
C LEU A 38 -8.67 -8.97 3.90
N ARG A 39 -9.10 -7.84 3.33
CA ARG A 39 -9.33 -7.65 1.90
C ARG A 39 -8.63 -6.37 1.45
N TYR A 40 -7.73 -6.47 0.49
CA TYR A 40 -6.94 -5.32 0.02
C TYR A 40 -6.73 -5.35 -1.50
N PRO A 41 -6.57 -4.17 -2.14
CA PRO A 41 -6.29 -4.11 -3.57
C PRO A 41 -4.85 -4.60 -3.83
N ILE A 42 -4.71 -5.57 -4.74
CA ILE A 42 -3.42 -6.14 -5.15
C ILE A 42 -2.97 -5.66 -6.52
N GLY A 43 -3.88 -5.16 -7.35
CA GLY A 43 -3.58 -4.68 -8.68
C GLY A 43 -4.66 -3.73 -9.17
N ALA A 44 -4.28 -2.76 -9.98
CA ALA A 44 -5.20 -1.91 -10.73
C ALA A 44 -4.82 -2.02 -12.20
N TYR A 45 -5.83 -1.97 -13.07
CA TYR A 45 -5.66 -1.99 -14.52
C TYR A 45 -6.63 -0.98 -15.13
N ASP A 46 -6.26 -0.40 -16.26
CA ASP A 46 -6.91 0.75 -16.89
C ASP A 46 -8.11 0.41 -17.79
N TYR A 47 -8.33 -0.89 -18.07
CA TYR A 47 -9.47 -1.30 -18.90
C TYR A 47 -10.84 -0.97 -18.25
N THR A 48 -10.88 -0.76 -16.94
CA THR A 48 -12.11 -0.37 -16.23
C THR A 48 -11.75 0.64 -15.15
N ASP A 49 -12.05 1.91 -15.41
CA ASP A 49 -11.78 3.00 -14.49
C ASP A 49 -12.37 2.70 -13.10
N GLY A 50 -11.57 2.98 -12.07
CA GLY A 50 -11.99 2.85 -10.68
C GLY A 50 -12.10 1.42 -10.16
N SER A 51 -11.79 0.38 -10.93
CA SER A 51 -11.77 -1.01 -10.47
C SER A 51 -10.35 -1.50 -10.17
N ALA A 52 -10.22 -2.27 -9.08
CA ALA A 52 -8.99 -2.98 -8.73
C ALA A 52 -9.25 -4.49 -8.61
N ALA A 53 -8.21 -5.28 -8.83
CA ALA A 53 -8.15 -6.66 -8.38
C ALA A 53 -7.92 -6.65 -6.86
N TRP A 54 -8.88 -7.18 -6.13
CA TRP A 54 -8.82 -7.36 -4.68
C TRP A 54 -8.45 -8.79 -4.35
N ARG A 55 -7.66 -8.96 -3.29
CA ARG A 55 -7.42 -10.26 -2.68
C ARG A 55 -8.18 -10.33 -1.36
N SER A 56 -9.00 -11.36 -1.19
CA SER A 56 -9.55 -11.74 0.10
C SER A 56 -8.71 -12.87 0.67
N ILE A 57 -8.25 -12.74 1.92
CA ILE A 57 -7.46 -13.79 2.58
C ILE A 57 -8.38 -14.84 3.20
N ILE A 58 -9.55 -14.46 3.75
CA ILE A 58 -10.30 -15.34 4.66
C ILE A 58 -11.75 -15.62 4.24
N ILE A 59 -12.57 -14.62 3.93
CA ILE A 59 -13.97 -14.84 3.54
C ILE A 59 -14.04 -14.85 2.01
N PHE A 60 -14.32 -16.03 1.45
CA PHE A 60 -14.13 -16.37 0.03
C PHE A 60 -12.68 -16.10 -0.45
N PRO A 61 -11.71 -16.94 -0.02
CA PRO A 61 -10.32 -16.80 -0.43
C PRO A 61 -10.20 -16.79 -1.95
N GLY A 62 -9.62 -15.74 -2.51
CA GLY A 62 -9.59 -15.58 -3.96
C GLY A 62 -9.36 -14.15 -4.41
N LYS A 63 -9.47 -13.96 -5.72
CA LYS A 63 -9.38 -12.67 -6.38
C LYS A 63 -10.77 -12.26 -6.84
N SER A 64 -11.13 -10.99 -6.64
CA SER A 64 -12.34 -10.40 -7.21
C SER A 64 -12.05 -9.00 -7.72
N CYS A 65 -12.79 -8.54 -8.74
CA CYS A 65 -12.74 -7.16 -9.18
C CYS A 65 -13.78 -6.35 -8.41
N SER A 66 -13.40 -5.18 -7.91
CA SER A 66 -14.28 -4.29 -7.17
C SER A 66 -13.71 -2.88 -7.21
N ASP A 67 -14.58 -1.90 -7.01
CA ASP A 67 -14.20 -0.50 -7.01
C ASP A 67 -13.11 -0.22 -5.96
N ALA A 68 -12.17 0.64 -6.30
CA ALA A 68 -11.11 1.12 -5.44
C ALA A 68 -10.77 2.56 -5.81
N THR A 69 -10.60 3.41 -4.80
CA THR A 69 -10.09 4.76 -5.01
C THR A 69 -8.58 4.74 -4.79
N LEU A 70 -7.83 4.70 -5.89
CA LEU A 70 -6.38 4.67 -5.88
C LEU A 70 -5.83 5.99 -6.42
N LEU A 71 -4.89 6.57 -5.69
CA LEU A 71 -4.08 7.68 -6.18
C LEU A 71 -2.78 7.08 -6.69
N ASP A 72 -2.49 7.32 -7.97
CA ASP A 72 -1.26 6.88 -8.64
C ASP A 72 -0.51 8.12 -9.14
N VAL A 73 0.69 8.33 -8.60
CA VAL A 73 1.50 9.52 -8.82
C VAL A 73 2.88 9.08 -9.27
N SER A 74 3.43 9.78 -10.25
CA SER A 74 4.83 9.62 -10.64
C SER A 74 5.55 10.96 -10.60
N GLY A 75 6.85 10.92 -10.36
CA GLY A 75 7.68 12.10 -10.29
C GLY A 75 9.13 11.78 -10.54
N VAL A 76 9.96 12.83 -10.49
CA VAL A 76 11.42 12.74 -10.65
C VAL A 76 12.06 13.48 -9.49
N SER A 77 13.13 12.92 -8.93
CA SER A 77 13.94 13.58 -7.91
C SER A 77 15.38 13.08 -7.96
N PHE A 78 16.18 13.48 -6.97
CA PHE A 78 17.57 13.09 -6.85
C PHE A 78 17.97 12.90 -5.38
N THR A 79 18.97 12.06 -5.12
CA THR A 79 19.50 11.85 -3.76
C THR A 79 20.41 12.99 -3.32
N GLU A 80 20.40 13.26 -2.02
CA GLU A 80 21.22 14.27 -1.36
C GLU A 80 22.63 13.74 -1.08
N ALA A 81 23.44 14.52 -0.36
CA ALA A 81 24.85 14.24 -0.12
C ALA A 81 25.11 12.92 0.62
N ASP A 82 24.14 12.45 1.40
CA ASP A 82 24.19 11.19 2.14
C ASP A 82 23.62 10.00 1.36
N GLY A 83 23.30 10.18 0.07
CA GLY A 83 22.69 9.16 -0.77
C GLY A 83 21.22 8.89 -0.45
N THR A 84 20.55 9.74 0.33
CA THR A 84 19.14 9.60 0.66
C THR A 84 18.31 10.77 0.12
N ARG A 85 17.00 10.57 0.01
CA ARG A 85 16.04 11.65 -0.24
C ARG A 85 14.72 11.30 0.42
N ALA A 86 14.27 12.14 1.34
CA ALA A 86 12.94 12.06 1.93
C ALA A 86 12.06 13.20 1.42
N PHE A 87 10.81 12.90 1.08
CA PHE A 87 9.84 13.89 0.64
C PHE A 87 8.42 13.41 0.95
N LEU A 88 7.49 14.36 0.97
CA LEU A 88 6.06 14.08 1.11
C LEU A 88 5.44 13.89 -0.27
N LEU A 89 4.40 13.07 -0.36
CA LEU A 89 3.62 12.94 -1.59
C LEU A 89 2.99 14.29 -1.97
N SER A 90 2.57 15.07 -0.97
CA SER A 90 2.05 16.43 -1.14
C SER A 90 3.05 17.43 -1.73
N ASP A 91 4.36 17.15 -1.71
CA ASP A 91 5.35 18.00 -2.39
C ASP A 91 5.21 17.93 -3.92
N PHE A 92 4.52 16.91 -4.45
CA PHE A 92 4.37 16.65 -5.88
C PHE A 92 2.93 16.67 -6.38
N VAL A 93 1.93 16.60 -5.49
CA VAL A 93 0.51 16.67 -5.85
C VAL A 93 -0.29 17.52 -4.88
N CYS A 94 -1.26 18.25 -5.42
CA CYS A 94 -2.23 18.98 -4.59
C CYS A 94 -3.23 17.98 -3.97
N LEU A 95 -3.00 17.58 -2.71
CA LEU A 95 -3.93 16.73 -1.96
C LEU A 95 -5.13 17.56 -1.45
N PRO A 96 -6.38 17.19 -1.75
CA PRO A 96 -7.55 17.85 -1.17
C PRO A 96 -7.64 17.58 0.34
N GLN A 97 -8.11 18.56 1.13
CA GLN A 97 -8.17 18.47 2.60
C GLN A 97 -9.07 17.34 3.14
N LEU A 98 -10.03 16.85 2.35
CA LEU A 98 -10.96 15.78 2.73
C LEU A 98 -10.54 14.42 2.15
N ARG A 99 -9.25 14.06 2.25
CA ARG A 99 -8.76 12.74 1.85
C ARG A 99 -8.01 12.04 2.98
N SER A 100 -8.27 10.74 3.11
CA SER A 100 -7.51 9.83 3.95
C SER A 100 -6.79 8.82 3.06
N LEU A 101 -5.47 8.77 3.21
CA LEU A 101 -4.58 7.81 2.59
C LEU A 101 -4.43 6.58 3.48
N ALA A 102 -4.36 5.41 2.85
CA ALA A 102 -4.28 4.14 3.57
C ALA A 102 -3.42 3.10 2.84
N GLU A 103 -3.00 2.11 3.60
CA GLU A 103 -2.38 0.90 3.07
C GLU A 103 -3.37 0.10 2.19
N PRO A 104 -2.88 -0.64 1.18
CA PRO A 104 -1.48 -0.83 0.83
C PRO A 104 -0.88 0.31 -0.01
N ILE A 105 0.32 0.76 0.36
CA ILE A 105 1.15 1.70 -0.39
C ILE A 105 2.20 0.94 -1.20
N ASN A 106 2.35 1.30 -2.47
CA ASN A 106 3.35 0.70 -3.35
C ASN A 106 4.23 1.82 -3.90
N VAL A 107 5.51 1.79 -3.56
CA VAL A 107 6.50 2.77 -4.03
C VAL A 107 7.59 2.06 -4.81
N LEU A 108 7.79 2.51 -6.05
CA LEU A 108 8.89 2.10 -6.91
C LEU A 108 9.75 3.32 -7.20
N ALA A 109 11.07 3.13 -7.24
CA ALA A 109 12.00 4.09 -7.80
C ALA A 109 12.86 3.41 -8.85
N THR A 110 13.09 4.13 -9.95
CA THR A 110 13.93 3.71 -11.07
C THR A 110 15.07 4.70 -11.20
N ALA A 111 16.25 4.20 -10.88
CA ALA A 111 17.55 4.75 -11.18
C ALA A 111 17.65 5.34 -12.61
N ARG A 112 18.05 6.60 -12.76
CA ARG A 112 18.43 7.22 -14.04
C ARG A 112 19.91 7.56 -14.09
N SER A 113 20.75 6.59 -14.47
CA SER A 113 22.13 6.87 -14.84
C SER A 113 22.70 5.78 -15.75
N THR A 114 23.85 6.06 -16.33
CA THR A 114 24.61 5.19 -17.22
C THR A 114 25.60 4.29 -16.47
N THR A 115 25.79 4.48 -15.17
CA THR A 115 26.61 3.62 -14.30
C THR A 115 25.71 2.75 -13.40
N PRO A 116 26.18 1.60 -12.90
CA PRO A 116 25.39 0.77 -11.99
C PRO A 116 25.30 1.37 -10.58
N PHE A 117 24.08 1.48 -10.07
CA PHE A 117 23.76 1.84 -8.69
C PHE A 117 22.41 1.23 -8.32
N PHE A 118 22.17 1.08 -7.03
CA PHE A 118 20.98 0.45 -6.48
C PHE A 118 20.12 1.49 -5.80
N VAL A 119 18.82 1.49 -6.09
CA VAL A 119 17.84 2.32 -5.40
C VAL A 119 16.89 1.44 -4.61
N THR A 120 16.64 1.81 -3.36
CA THR A 120 15.63 1.18 -2.52
C THR A 120 14.68 2.23 -1.99
N THR A 121 13.46 1.80 -1.65
CA THR A 121 12.38 2.69 -1.23
C THR A 121 11.87 2.26 0.15
N ALA A 122 11.52 3.25 0.96
CA ALA A 122 10.72 3.09 2.16
C ALA A 122 9.57 4.10 2.12
N HIS A 123 8.51 3.83 2.87
CA HIS A 123 7.39 4.74 3.00
C HIS A 123 6.78 4.65 4.39
N ALA A 124 6.07 5.71 4.77
CA ALA A 124 5.26 5.76 5.97
C ALA A 124 4.02 6.64 5.74
N LEU A 125 2.87 6.22 6.26
CA LEU A 125 1.73 7.12 6.45
C LEU A 125 2.09 8.13 7.55
N VAL A 126 1.90 9.41 7.25
CA VAL A 126 2.17 10.51 8.19
C VAL A 126 0.95 11.41 8.31
N ASN A 127 1.00 12.39 9.23
CA ASN A 127 -0.08 13.35 9.45
C ASN A 127 -1.45 12.68 9.63
N ASN A 128 -1.51 11.65 10.48
CA ASN A 128 -2.71 10.83 10.71
C ASN A 128 -3.33 10.24 9.43
N GLY A 129 -2.49 9.85 8.47
CA GLY A 129 -2.92 9.23 7.22
C GLY A 129 -3.49 10.24 6.23
N THR A 130 -3.07 11.50 6.29
CA THR A 130 -3.40 12.50 5.25
C THR A 130 -2.29 12.67 4.23
N ASP A 131 -1.12 12.10 4.49
CA ASP A 131 0.04 12.16 3.57
C ASP A 131 0.90 10.90 3.67
N VAL A 132 1.77 10.71 2.70
CA VAL A 132 2.78 9.64 2.65
C VAL A 132 4.15 10.27 2.60
N GLN A 133 5.00 9.95 3.58
CA GLN A 133 6.42 10.22 3.46
C GLN A 133 7.07 9.09 2.65
N ILE A 134 7.78 9.44 1.60
CA ILE A 134 8.56 8.53 0.78
C ILE A 134 10.03 8.80 1.07
N THR A 135 10.81 7.73 1.24
CA THR A 135 12.26 7.82 1.41
C THR A 135 12.95 6.93 0.41
N ILE A 136 13.88 7.51 -0.34
CA ILE A 136 14.70 6.83 -1.33
C ILE A 136 16.12 6.76 -0.80
N PHE A 137 16.73 5.60 -0.94
CA PHE A 137 18.14 5.38 -0.63
C PHE A 137 18.84 4.92 -1.90
N ALA A 138 19.99 5.51 -2.21
CA ALA A 138 20.83 5.11 -3.33
C ALA A 138 22.19 4.65 -2.84
N TRP A 139 22.68 3.57 -3.44
CA TRP A 139 23.96 2.95 -3.12
C TRP A 139 24.74 2.68 -4.40
N ASP A 140 26.05 2.87 -4.36
CA ASP A 140 26.93 2.54 -5.47
C ASP A 140 27.16 1.02 -5.56
N ALA A 141 27.91 0.59 -6.58
CA ALA A 141 28.25 -0.81 -6.80
C ALA A 141 29.04 -1.48 -5.64
N LYS A 142 29.60 -0.69 -4.71
CA LYS A 142 30.36 -1.14 -3.55
C LYS A 142 29.54 -1.10 -2.25
N GLY A 143 28.27 -0.67 -2.32
CA GLY A 143 27.41 -0.50 -1.16
C GLY A 143 27.69 0.77 -0.35
N ALA A 144 28.40 1.76 -0.90
CA ALA A 144 28.53 3.08 -0.31
C ALA A 144 27.35 3.98 -0.72
N PRO A 145 26.94 4.97 0.08
CA PRO A 145 25.87 5.89 -0.32
C PRO A 145 26.21 6.62 -1.62
N ALA A 146 25.23 6.72 -2.52
CA ALA A 146 25.39 7.34 -3.84
C ALA A 146 24.66 8.69 -3.90
N PRO A 147 25.38 9.82 -3.78
CA PRO A 147 24.78 11.15 -3.82
C PRO A 147 24.45 11.60 -5.25
N ASN A 148 23.52 12.56 -5.37
CA ASN A 148 23.12 13.21 -6.62
C ASN A 148 22.66 12.22 -7.71
N VAL A 149 22.13 11.06 -7.30
CA VAL A 149 21.56 10.08 -8.20
C VAL A 149 20.16 10.53 -8.58
N THR A 150 19.94 10.83 -9.85
CA THR A 150 18.60 11.10 -10.38
C THR A 150 17.80 9.80 -10.46
N PHE A 151 16.52 9.86 -10.11
CA PHE A 151 15.59 8.74 -10.21
C PHE A 151 14.19 9.21 -10.60
N ASP A 152 13.50 8.38 -11.38
CA ASP A 152 12.06 8.46 -11.51
C ASP A 152 11.43 7.64 -10.38
N TRP A 153 10.25 8.04 -9.90
CA TRP A 153 9.52 7.28 -8.89
C TRP A 153 8.04 7.23 -9.21
N ARG A 154 7.36 6.20 -8.67
CA ARG A 154 5.92 6.02 -8.76
C ARG A 154 5.39 5.55 -7.41
N CYS A 155 4.35 6.20 -6.92
CA CYS A 155 3.63 5.85 -5.71
C CYS A 155 2.16 5.57 -6.05
N ARG A 156 1.69 4.38 -5.69
CA ARG A 156 0.26 4.03 -5.70
C ARG A 156 -0.21 3.82 -4.28
N VAL A 157 -1.23 4.55 -3.87
CA VAL A 157 -1.79 4.54 -2.51
C VAL A 157 -3.32 4.52 -2.55
N VAL A 158 -3.95 3.89 -1.55
CA VAL A 158 -5.40 3.98 -1.37
C VAL A 158 -5.75 5.39 -0.90
N SER A 159 -6.71 6.03 -1.56
CA SER A 159 -7.08 7.43 -1.33
C SER A 159 -8.59 7.55 -1.15
N ASN A 160 -9.06 7.47 0.08
CA ASN A 160 -10.48 7.55 0.40
C ASN A 160 -10.92 9.00 0.60
N GLN A 161 -12.13 9.35 0.13
CA GLN A 161 -12.75 10.60 0.55
C GLN A 161 -13.20 10.49 2.01
N ILE A 162 -12.96 11.55 2.78
CA ILE A 162 -13.53 11.68 4.12
C ILE A 162 -14.98 12.14 3.94
N ILE A 163 -15.93 11.28 4.28
CA ILE A 163 -17.36 11.63 4.33
C ILE A 163 -17.58 12.40 5.63
N VAL A 164 -18.02 13.65 5.51
CA VAL A 164 -18.40 14.54 6.61
C VAL A 164 -19.92 14.60 6.71
#